data_AF-A0A1I5E2F3-F1
#
_entry.id   AF-A0A1I5E2F3-F1
#
_cell.length_a   1.000
_cell.length_b   1.000
_cell.length_c   1.000
_cell.angle_alpha   90.00
_cell.angle_beta   90.00
_cell.angle_gamma   90.00
#
_symmetry.space_group_name_H-M   'P 1'
#
loop_
_entity.id
_entity.type
_entity.pdbx_description
1 polymer ?
#
loop_
_entity_poly.entity_id
_entity_poly.type
_entity_poly.pdbx_seq_one_letter_code
_entity_poly.pdbx_strand_id
1 'polypeptide(L)' 'MNDFDKPRSYENPDDILDTELDENLKNIIIPCFDLSEELAKKHGVMIYNLSMFSAINSFKKIEFNSIL' A
#
# COMPACT_ATOMS: atom_id res chain seq x y z
N MET A 1 -3.45 -5.54 -3.54
CA MET A 1 -2.14 -6.11 -3.22
C MET A 1 -2.39 -7.22 -2.21
N ASN A 2 -2.81 -8.38 -2.69
CA ASN A 2 -3.36 -9.44 -1.82
C ASN A 2 -2.69 -10.81 -2.08
N ASP A 3 -1.71 -10.85 -2.99
CA ASP A 3 -1.03 -12.06 -3.45
C ASP A 3 0.48 -11.96 -3.21
N PHE A 4 0.90 -11.58 -1.99
CA PHE A 4 2.33 -11.51 -1.62
C PHE A 4 2.94 -12.89 -1.33
N ASP A 5 2.08 -13.89 -1.20
CA ASP A 5 2.37 -15.31 -1.03
C ASP A 5 2.52 -16.05 -2.38
N LYS A 6 2.27 -15.36 -3.50
CA LYS A 6 2.44 -15.89 -4.86
C LYS A 6 3.59 -15.17 -5.56
N PRO A 7 4.29 -15.84 -6.50
CA PRO A 7 5.24 -15.16 -7.35
C PRO A 7 4.59 -13.93 -7.99
N ARG A 8 5.30 -12.82 -8.01
CA ARG A 8 4.91 -11.66 -8.83
C ARG A 8 4.78 -12.09 -10.28
N SER A 9 4.10 -11.29 -11.10
CA SER A 9 3.89 -11.61 -12.52
C SER A 9 5.16 -11.80 -13.35
N TYR A 10 6.32 -11.41 -12.81
CA TYR A 10 7.64 -11.55 -13.39
C TYR A 10 8.56 -12.54 -12.64
N GLU A 11 8.05 -13.21 -11.62
CA GLU A 11 8.77 -14.22 -10.83
C GLU A 11 8.24 -15.63 -11.18
N ASN A 12 9.12 -16.62 -11.07
CA ASN A 12 8.85 -18.05 -11.13
C ASN A 12 9.01 -18.67 -9.73
N PRO A 13 8.50 -19.89 -9.49
CA PRO A 13 8.64 -20.55 -8.18
C PRO A 13 10.08 -20.67 -7.66
N ASP A 14 11.05 -20.74 -8.56
CA ASP A 14 12.47 -20.91 -8.24
C ASP A 14 13.20 -19.58 -7.95
N ASP A 15 12.59 -18.43 -8.21
CA ASP A 15 13.19 -17.10 -8.04
C ASP A 15 12.34 -16.13 -7.18
N ILE A 16 11.33 -16.65 -6.47
CA ILE A 16 10.55 -15.88 -5.50
C ILE A 16 11.50 -15.33 -4.43
N LEU A 17 11.54 -14.01 -4.31
CA LEU A 17 12.28 -13.34 -3.26
C LEU A 17 11.40 -13.15 -2.03
N ASP A 18 12.00 -13.30 -0.85
CA ASP A 18 11.35 -12.91 0.38
C ASP A 18 11.04 -11.40 0.32
N THR A 19 9.79 -11.07 0.63
CA THR A 19 9.33 -9.69 0.66
C THR A 19 9.58 -9.01 2.00
N GLU A 20 9.92 -9.81 3.03
CA GLU A 20 10.01 -9.38 4.43
C GLU A 20 8.76 -8.59 4.88
N LEU A 21 7.63 -8.82 4.21
CA LEU A 21 6.44 -7.99 4.37
C LEU A 21 5.90 -8.12 5.79
N ASP A 22 5.86 -9.33 6.33
CA ASP A 22 5.33 -9.57 7.69
C ASP A 22 6.16 -8.86 8.76
N GLU A 23 7.48 -8.79 8.57
CA GLU A 23 8.41 -8.12 9.50
C GLU A 23 8.30 -6.60 9.41
N ASN A 24 8.13 -6.08 8.20
CA ASN A 24 8.20 -4.65 7.91
C ASN A 24 6.83 -3.95 7.89
N LEU A 25 5.71 -4.67 7.72
CA LEU A 25 4.39 -4.08 7.50
C LEU A 25 3.96 -3.16 8.65
N LYS A 26 4.04 -3.67 9.88
CA LYS A 26 3.55 -2.94 11.07
C LYS A 26 4.52 -1.87 11.56
N ASN A 27 5.83 -2.13 11.45
CA ASN A 27 6.85 -1.30 12.08
C ASN A 27 7.45 -0.26 11.14
N ILE A 28 7.35 -0.47 9.82
CA ILE A 28 7.95 0.42 8.82
C ILE A 28 6.88 0.92 7.85
N ILE A 29 6.22 0.01 7.14
CA ILE A 29 5.38 0.37 5.99
C ILE A 29 4.17 1.23 6.41
N ILE A 30 3.37 0.77 7.38
CA ILE A 30 2.20 1.52 7.86
C ILE A 30 2.62 2.89 8.44
N PRO A 31 3.59 3.00 9.36
CA PRO A 31 4.05 4.29 9.87
C PRO A 31 4.54 5.25 8.79
N CYS A 32 5.23 4.75 7.76
CA CYS A 32 5.67 5.59 6.64
C CYS A 32 4.48 6.15 5.84
N PHE A 33 3.43 5.36 5.63
CA PHE A 33 2.22 5.85 4.96
C PHE A 33 1.45 6.87 5.82
N ASP A 34 1.36 6.65 7.13
CA ASP A 34 0.75 7.61 8.06
C ASP A 34 1.48 8.96 8.06
N LEU A 35 2.81 8.92 8.18
CA LEU A 35 3.65 10.13 8.08
C LEU A 35 3.47 10.84 6.73
N SER A 36 3.39 10.07 5.64
CA SER A 36 3.18 10.62 4.30
C SER A 36 1.83 11.32 4.18
N GLU A 37 0.77 10.78 4.78
CA GLU A 37 -0.55 11.43 4.83
C GLU A 37 -0.51 12.74 5.61
N GLU A 38 0.14 12.76 6.78
CA GLU A 38 0.29 13.96 7.58
C GLU A 38 1.03 15.06 6.81
N LEU A 39 2.14 14.70 6.14
CA LEU A 39 2.92 15.62 5.33
C LEU A 39 2.12 16.14 4.13
N ALA A 40 1.39 15.27 3.43
CA ALA A 40 0.55 15.68 2.30
C ALA A 40 -0.53 16.67 2.73
N LYS A 41 -1.24 16.39 3.83
CA LYS A 41 -2.25 17.28 4.42
C LYS A 41 -1.65 18.64 4.79
N LYS A 42 -0.46 18.65 5.40
CA LYS A 42 0.25 19.89 5.77
C LYS A 42 0.57 20.77 4.55
N HIS A 43 0.81 20.17 3.39
CA HIS A 43 1.08 20.89 2.14
C HIS A 43 -0.17 21.13 1.28
N GLY A 44 -1.37 20.82 1.78
CA GLY A 44 -2.61 20.97 1.02
C GLY A 44 -2.74 20.00 -0.15
N VAL A 45 -1.97 18.90 -0.16
CA VAL A 45 -2.04 17.86 -1.18
C VAL A 45 -3.03 16.79 -0.74
N MET A 46 -3.99 16.49 -1.61
CA MET A 46 -4.93 15.39 -1.42
C MET A 46 -4.46 14.13 -2.16
N ILE A 47 -4.33 13.04 -1.41
CA ILE A 47 -3.99 11.72 -1.92
C ILE A 47 -5.16 10.79 -1.58
N TYR A 48 -5.48 9.90 -2.53
CA TYR A 48 -6.55 8.93 -2.37
C TYR A 48 -6.03 7.51 -2.59
N ASN A 49 -6.56 6.57 -1.82
CA ASN A 49 -6.26 5.16 -1.96
C ASN A 49 -7.35 4.48 -2.79
N LEU A 50 -6.98 3.98 -3.97
CA LEU A 50 -7.91 3.30 -4.89
C LEU A 50 -8.12 1.82 -4.55
N SER A 51 -7.35 1.29 -3.60
CA SER A 51 -7.44 -0.10 -3.16
C SER A 51 -8.33 -0.20 -1.92
N MET A 52 -9.65 -0.33 -2.13
CA MET A 52 -10.65 -0.41 -1.04
C MET A 52 -10.30 -1.45 0.03
N PHE A 53 -9.73 -2.59 -0.39
CA PHE A 53 -9.41 -3.71 0.49
C PHE A 53 -7.94 -3.75 0.95
N SER A 54 -7.14 -2.70 0.74
CA SER A 54 -5.76 -2.69 1.23
C SER A 54 -5.68 -2.62 2.75
N ALA A 55 -4.61 -3.18 3.34
CA ALA A 55 -4.27 -3.01 4.75
C ALA A 55 -3.85 -1.56 5.11
N ILE A 56 -3.46 -0.74 4.12
CA ILE A 56 -3.16 0.67 4.30
C ILE A 56 -4.45 1.45 4.49
N ASN A 57 -4.60 2.08 5.66
CA ASN A 57 -5.73 2.93 6.01
C ASN A 57 -5.40 4.43 5.98
N SER A 58 -4.11 4.76 5.85
CA SER A 58 -3.67 6.12 5.53
C SER A 58 -4.26 6.50 4.17
N PHE A 59 -4.68 7.77 4.06
CA PHE A 59 -5.42 8.34 2.93
C PHE A 59 -6.86 7.86 2.78
N LYS A 60 -7.71 8.75 2.28
CA LYS A 60 -9.13 8.42 2.01
C LYS A 60 -9.24 7.37 0.91
N LYS A 61 -9.90 6.26 1.22
CA LYS A 61 -10.23 5.22 0.23
C LYS A 61 -11.40 5.66 -0.64
N ILE A 62 -11.25 5.49 -1.95
CA ILE A 62 -12.30 5.79 -2.93
C ILE A 62 -12.32 4.73 -4.01
N GLU A 63 -13.52 4.44 -4.54
CA GLU A 63 -13.65 3.59 -5.71
C GLU A 63 -13.24 4.35 -6.96
N PHE A 64 -12.50 3.71 -7.87
CA PHE A 64 -12.06 4.35 -9.11
C PHE A 64 -13.24 4.93 -9.92
N ASN A 65 -14.34 4.19 -9.97
CA ASN A 65 -15.57 4.60 -10.68
C ASN A 65 -16.30 5.77 -10.02
N SER A 66 -15.94 6.18 -8.81
CA SER A 66 -16.52 7.37 -8.16
C SER A 66 -15.84 8.68 -8.57
N ILE A 67 -14.77 8.59 -9.37
CA ILE A 67 -13.93 9.72 -9.80
C ILE A 67 -14.20 10.11 -11.27
N LEU A 68 -14.67 9.16 -12.08
CA LEU A 68 -15.06 9.33 -13.48
C LEU A 68 -16.57 9.57 -13.57
#